data_AF-A0A345H5L2-F1
#
_entry.id   AF-A0A345H5L2-F1
#
_cell.length_a   1.000
_cell.length_b   1.000
_cell.length_c   1.000
_cell.angle_alpha   90.00
_cell.angle_beta   90.00
_cell.angle_gamma   90.00
#
_symmetry.space_group_name_H-M   'P 1'
#
loop_
_entity.id
_entity.type
_entity.pdbx_description
1 polymer ?
#
loop_
_entity_poly.entity_id
_entity_poly.type
_entity_poly.pdbx_seq_one_letter_code
_entity_poly.pdbx_strand_id
1 'polypeptide(L)'
;MLQLSTRADLNTLISKRDGETKFGEKVETLPSSENLVAQLQQSDAKYVLLGIPEDIGIRANHGKAGATTAWNAALKSLVNTQDNAFNKGRRLLILGHLDFSELLATAETFSTSSPYYYQKLSKLVHTIDEEVTFLIYQIVSAGKIPIIIGGGHNNAYGNIKGTSLGKSKAINVVNLDAHSDFRNLEGRHSGNGFSYAFKRSFLDKYFIFGLHKNYTSKKIFKTIDNYPERIRYNTFEGIKIRHEQGFTFQLNTALKFINNRPFGVEIDCDVIENIPSSAMTPSGFTANEARMFASFFGTQKNAAYLHLCEAAPNPDNVQEMYVVGKLLSYLITDFMRK
;
A
#
# COMPACT_ATOMS: atom_id res chain seq x y z
N MET A 1 -10.99 3.09 16.80
CA MET A 1 -9.86 2.78 15.91
C MET A 1 -10.10 3.31 14.50
N LEU A 2 -11.15 2.92 13.77
CA LEU A 2 -11.49 3.58 12.50
C LEU A 2 -12.04 4.99 12.72
N GLN A 3 -11.40 6.00 12.14
CA GLN A 3 -11.86 7.39 12.08
C GLN A 3 -12.37 7.69 10.68
N LEU A 4 -13.65 8.04 10.55
CA LEU A 4 -14.25 8.32 9.24
C LEU A 4 -13.92 9.73 8.75
N SER A 5 -13.69 9.86 7.44
CA SER A 5 -13.65 11.17 6.79
C SER A 5 -15.08 11.66 6.52
N THR A 6 -15.43 12.80 7.09
CA THR A 6 -16.73 13.44 6.85
C THR A 6 -16.70 14.33 5.62
N ARG A 7 -17.88 14.71 5.12
CA ARG A 7 -17.97 15.72 4.06
C ARG A 7 -17.39 17.06 4.47
N ALA A 8 -17.53 17.43 5.75
CA ALA A 8 -16.95 18.65 6.29
C ALA A 8 -15.42 18.62 6.20
N ASP A 9 -14.79 17.52 6.62
CA ASP A 9 -13.33 17.35 6.56
C ASP A 9 -12.81 17.52 5.14
N LEU A 10 -13.43 16.83 4.17
CA LEU A 10 -13.03 16.92 2.77
C LEU A 10 -13.19 18.34 2.22
N ASN A 11 -14.26 19.06 2.58
CA ASN A 11 -14.48 20.43 2.14
C ASN A 11 -13.38 21.39 2.63
N THR A 12 -12.74 21.13 3.78
CA THR A 12 -11.60 21.94 4.24
C THR A 12 -10.35 21.77 3.39
N LEU A 13 -10.23 20.65 2.67
CA LEU A 13 -9.09 20.33 1.81
C LEU A 13 -9.30 20.78 0.36
N ILE A 14 -10.56 20.87 -0.09
CA ILE A 14 -10.91 21.18 -1.47
C ILE A 14 -10.77 22.68 -1.75
N SER A 15 -9.86 23.01 -2.67
CA SER A 15 -9.66 24.36 -3.20
C SER A 15 -10.53 24.56 -4.44
N LYS A 16 -11.71 25.16 -4.26
CA LYS A 16 -12.66 25.41 -5.36
C LYS A 16 -12.17 26.52 -6.29
N ARG A 17 -12.51 26.39 -7.57
CA ARG A 17 -12.28 27.41 -8.60
C ARG A 17 -13.44 27.39 -9.58
N ASP A 18 -13.95 28.57 -9.93
CA ASP A 18 -15.10 28.70 -10.82
C ASP A 18 -14.85 27.99 -12.16
N GLY A 19 -15.86 27.24 -12.62
CA GLY A 19 -15.80 26.45 -13.86
C GLY A 19 -15.11 25.08 -13.72
N GLU A 20 -14.52 24.75 -12.57
CA GLU A 20 -13.91 23.45 -12.30
C GLU A 20 -14.81 22.61 -11.37
N THR A 21 -14.77 21.29 -11.54
CA THR A 21 -15.31 20.34 -10.54
C THR A 21 -14.15 19.57 -9.98
N LYS A 22 -13.93 19.65 -8.67
CA LYS A 22 -12.87 18.89 -8.01
C LYS A 22 -13.32 17.45 -7.75
N PHE A 23 -12.39 16.52 -7.82
CA PHE A 23 -12.61 15.10 -7.59
C PHE A 23 -13.24 14.84 -6.22
N GLY A 24 -12.76 15.52 -5.17
CA GLY A 24 -13.30 15.43 -3.82
C GLY A 24 -14.75 15.90 -3.68
N GLU A 25 -15.27 16.70 -4.60
CA GLU A 25 -16.69 17.10 -4.59
C GLU A 25 -17.61 15.95 -5.03
N LYS A 26 -17.06 14.92 -5.68
CA LYS A 26 -17.83 13.80 -6.26
C LYS A 26 -17.58 12.46 -5.58
N VAL A 27 -16.62 12.35 -4.66
CA VAL A 27 -16.41 11.11 -3.87
C VAL A 27 -17.55 10.89 -2.89
N GLU A 28 -17.79 9.63 -2.53
CA GLU A 28 -18.71 9.26 -1.44
C GLU A 28 -18.00 9.25 -0.08
N THR A 29 -18.76 9.41 1.00
CA THR A 29 -18.33 9.30 2.41
C THR A 29 -19.42 8.58 3.18
N LEU A 30 -19.09 7.89 4.27
CA LEU A 30 -20.08 7.25 5.13
C LEU A 30 -20.51 8.15 6.30
N PRO A 31 -21.78 8.09 6.74
CA PRO A 31 -22.27 8.82 7.90
C PRO A 31 -21.82 8.23 9.24
N SER A 32 -21.56 6.93 9.33
CA SER A 32 -21.12 6.26 10.56
C SER A 32 -20.36 4.96 10.26
N SER A 33 -19.63 4.44 11.25
CA SER A 33 -18.92 3.16 11.15
C SER A 33 -19.77 1.96 11.57
N GLU A 34 -20.99 2.20 12.07
CA GLU A 34 -21.93 1.15 12.46
C GLU A 34 -22.41 0.37 11.22
N ASN A 35 -22.50 -0.94 11.31
CA ASN A 35 -22.92 -1.78 10.16
C ASN A 35 -22.12 -1.50 8.87
N LEU A 36 -20.81 -1.25 8.99
CA LEU A 36 -19.93 -0.83 7.90
C LEU A 36 -20.13 -1.65 6.61
N VAL A 37 -20.21 -2.98 6.70
CA VAL A 37 -20.38 -3.85 5.53
C VAL A 37 -21.68 -3.54 4.77
N ALA A 38 -22.79 -3.33 5.48
CA ALA A 38 -24.08 -3.02 4.84
C ALA A 38 -24.06 -1.64 4.18
N GLN A 39 -23.46 -0.64 4.84
CA GLN A 39 -23.30 0.69 4.25
C GLN A 39 -22.41 0.67 3.00
N LEU A 40 -21.30 -0.08 3.05
CA LEU A 40 -20.44 -0.27 1.88
C LEU A 40 -21.19 -0.97 0.74
N GLN A 41 -22.02 -1.97 1.02
CA GLN A 41 -22.83 -2.65 0.01
C GLN A 41 -23.86 -1.73 -0.68
N GLN A 42 -24.37 -0.71 0.02
CA GLN A 42 -25.32 0.27 -0.52
C GLN A 42 -24.65 1.36 -1.38
N SER A 43 -23.35 1.61 -1.18
CA SER A 43 -22.59 2.57 -1.99
C SER A 43 -22.42 2.09 -3.43
N ASP A 44 -22.50 2.99 -4.42
CA ASP A 44 -22.21 2.68 -5.82
C ASP A 44 -20.70 2.73 -6.14
N ALA A 45 -19.91 3.32 -5.24
CA ALA A 45 -18.46 3.38 -5.38
C ALA A 45 -17.87 1.96 -5.48
N LYS A 46 -16.99 1.75 -6.45
CA LYS A 46 -16.29 0.48 -6.65
C LYS A 46 -15.10 0.35 -5.70
N TYR A 47 -14.43 1.47 -5.43
CA TYR A 47 -13.21 1.53 -4.65
C TYR A 47 -13.47 2.22 -3.31
N VAL A 48 -12.73 1.79 -2.28
CA VAL A 48 -12.77 2.37 -0.94
C VAL A 48 -11.36 2.80 -0.56
N LEU A 49 -11.16 4.10 -0.36
CA LEU A 49 -9.88 4.68 0.04
C LEU A 49 -9.78 4.73 1.56
N LEU A 50 -8.66 4.23 2.10
CA LEU A 50 -8.35 4.34 3.53
C LEU A 50 -6.85 4.60 3.79
N GLY A 51 -6.56 5.27 4.90
CA GLY A 51 -5.21 5.51 5.40
C GLY A 51 -4.81 4.62 6.57
N ILE A 52 -3.53 4.32 6.70
CA ILE A 52 -2.92 3.68 7.87
C ILE A 52 -1.71 4.51 8.34
N PRO A 53 -1.92 5.69 8.95
CA PRO A 53 -0.82 6.60 9.33
C PRO A 53 -0.02 6.08 10.54
N GLU A 54 0.90 5.13 10.30
CA GLU A 54 1.81 4.55 11.31
C GLU A 54 3.21 4.27 10.72
N ASP A 55 4.22 4.10 11.57
CA ASP A 55 5.59 3.71 11.17
C ASP A 55 6.25 2.73 12.16
N ILE A 56 5.45 2.08 13.01
CA ILE A 56 5.92 1.17 14.05
C ILE A 56 6.58 -0.06 13.42
N GLY A 57 6.00 -0.58 12.33
CA GLY A 57 6.60 -1.69 11.60
C GLY A 57 7.92 -1.34 10.93
N ILE A 58 8.08 -0.11 10.48
CA ILE A 58 9.33 0.43 9.91
C ILE A 58 10.40 0.45 11.00
N ARG A 59 10.08 1.05 12.16
CA ARG A 59 10.97 1.11 13.33
C ARG A 59 11.35 -0.29 13.84
N ALA A 60 10.39 -1.21 13.86
CA ALA A 60 10.61 -2.61 14.24
C ALA A 60 11.59 -3.33 13.30
N ASN A 61 11.69 -2.87 12.04
CA ASN A 61 12.63 -3.37 11.03
C ASN A 61 13.92 -2.52 10.95
N HIS A 62 14.24 -1.75 12.00
CA HIS A 62 15.40 -0.86 12.06
C HIS A 62 15.39 0.29 11.02
N GLY A 63 14.23 0.57 10.41
CA GLY A 63 14.07 1.67 9.46
C GLY A 63 13.85 3.03 10.14
N LYS A 64 13.81 4.09 9.32
CA LYS A 64 13.57 5.46 9.76
C LYS A 64 12.06 5.76 9.76
N ALA A 65 11.56 6.25 10.88
CA ALA A 65 10.19 6.73 11.05
C ALA A 65 9.83 7.87 10.06
N GLY A 66 8.54 8.05 9.77
CA GLY A 66 8.05 9.15 8.92
C GLY A 66 6.85 8.82 8.03
N ALA A 67 6.43 7.56 7.92
CA ALA A 67 5.33 7.16 7.02
C ALA A 67 3.92 7.61 7.48
N THR A 68 3.82 8.20 8.67
CA THR A 68 2.56 8.68 9.27
C THR A 68 1.89 9.81 8.48
N THR A 69 2.63 10.53 7.64
CA THR A 69 2.16 11.75 6.96
C THR A 69 1.63 11.52 5.54
N ALA A 70 1.94 10.36 4.93
CA ALA A 70 1.59 10.08 3.54
C ALA A 70 0.09 10.11 3.27
N TRP A 71 -0.73 9.64 4.21
CA TRP A 71 -2.19 9.70 4.13
C TRP A 71 -2.69 11.14 3.86
N ASN A 72 -2.23 12.09 4.67
CA ASN A 72 -2.64 13.49 4.57
C ASN A 72 -2.14 14.15 3.28
N ALA A 73 -0.89 13.87 2.89
CA ALA A 73 -0.31 14.35 1.65
C ALA A 73 -1.12 13.89 0.42
N ALA A 74 -1.43 12.60 0.37
CA ALA A 74 -2.18 11.99 -0.72
C ALA A 74 -3.63 12.47 -0.76
N LEU A 75 -4.33 12.48 0.39
CA LEU A 75 -5.73 12.90 0.47
C LEU A 75 -5.89 14.35 -0.03
N LYS A 76 -5.06 15.27 0.47
CA LYS A 76 -5.07 16.69 0.05
C LYS A 76 -4.86 16.84 -1.46
N SER A 77 -3.95 16.07 -2.04
CA SER A 77 -3.65 16.14 -3.48
C SER A 77 -4.74 15.50 -4.32
N LEU A 78 -5.27 14.34 -3.91
CA LEU A 78 -6.30 13.59 -4.62
C LEU A 78 -7.60 14.37 -4.75
N VAL A 79 -8.10 14.92 -3.65
CA VAL A 79 -9.39 15.65 -3.63
C VAL A 79 -9.37 16.89 -4.52
N ASN A 80 -8.19 17.45 -4.79
CA ASN A 80 -7.98 18.63 -5.62
C ASN A 80 -7.68 18.34 -7.10
N THR A 81 -7.63 17.05 -7.49
CA THR A 81 -7.62 16.69 -8.92
C THR A 81 -8.97 17.03 -9.58
N GLN A 82 -9.02 17.06 -10.91
CA GLN A 82 -10.25 17.36 -11.65
C GLN A 82 -11.17 16.13 -11.68
N ASP A 83 -12.47 16.33 -11.48
CA ASP A 83 -13.50 15.37 -11.89
C ASP A 83 -13.86 15.61 -13.36
N ASN A 84 -13.71 14.60 -14.21
CA ASN A 84 -14.02 14.69 -15.64
C ASN A 84 -14.28 13.31 -16.26
N ALA A 85 -14.40 13.26 -17.60
CA ALA A 85 -14.67 12.03 -18.35
C ALA A 85 -13.69 10.88 -18.04
N PHE A 86 -12.44 11.19 -17.69
CA PHE A 86 -11.35 10.24 -17.42
C PHE A 86 -11.05 10.05 -15.92
N ASN A 87 -11.54 10.95 -15.06
CA ASN A 87 -11.29 10.91 -13.63
C ASN A 87 -12.59 11.11 -12.86
N LYS A 88 -13.20 10.01 -12.40
CA LYS A 88 -14.56 10.02 -11.85
C LYS A 88 -14.54 9.79 -10.34
N GLY A 89 -14.67 10.85 -9.56
CA GLY A 89 -14.71 10.84 -8.09
C GLY A 89 -15.79 9.93 -7.54
N ARG A 90 -16.95 9.86 -8.19
CA ARG A 90 -18.07 8.96 -7.80
C ARG A 90 -17.72 7.47 -7.76
N ARG A 91 -16.58 7.05 -8.32
CA ARG A 91 -16.13 5.64 -8.27
C ARG A 91 -15.40 5.33 -6.96
N LEU A 92 -15.11 6.33 -6.14
CA LEU A 92 -14.36 6.24 -4.90
C LEU A 92 -15.22 6.69 -3.72
N LEU A 93 -15.23 5.85 -2.69
CA LEU A 93 -15.65 6.22 -1.36
C LEU A 93 -14.39 6.50 -0.53
N ILE A 94 -14.29 7.68 0.08
CA ILE A 94 -13.22 7.99 1.05
C ILE A 94 -13.73 7.59 2.42
N LEU A 95 -13.16 6.52 2.97
CA LEU A 95 -13.61 5.96 4.25
C LEU A 95 -13.04 6.77 5.40
N GLY A 96 -11.73 7.03 5.38
CA GLY A 96 -11.00 7.66 6.49
C GLY A 96 -9.71 6.90 6.78
N HIS A 97 -9.34 6.76 8.05
CA HIS A 97 -8.08 6.11 8.43
C HIS A 97 -8.21 5.28 9.71
N LEU A 98 -7.33 4.29 9.86
CA LEU A 98 -7.11 3.63 11.14
C LEU A 98 -6.21 4.51 12.02
N ASP A 99 -6.74 4.91 13.16
CA ASP A 99 -6.04 5.76 14.12
C ASP A 99 -5.24 4.89 15.11
N PHE A 100 -3.92 4.90 14.93
CA PHE A 100 -2.95 4.22 15.78
C PHE A 100 -2.17 5.18 16.69
N SER A 101 -2.69 6.39 16.93
CA SER A 101 -2.04 7.40 17.79
C SER A 101 -1.67 6.89 19.18
N GLU A 102 -2.53 6.08 19.82
CA GLU A 102 -2.23 5.46 21.12
C GLU A 102 -1.07 4.45 21.05
N LEU A 103 -0.99 3.65 19.98
CA LEU A 103 0.12 2.71 19.79
C LEU A 103 1.42 3.46 19.48
N LEU A 104 1.35 4.54 18.70
CA LEU A 104 2.50 5.41 18.42
C LEU A 104 3.01 6.06 19.70
N ALA A 105 2.11 6.63 20.52
CA ALA A 105 2.46 7.21 21.81
C ALA A 105 3.11 6.16 22.74
N THR A 106 2.57 4.93 22.76
CA THR A 106 3.16 3.80 23.48
C THR A 106 4.57 3.48 22.97
N ALA A 107 4.76 3.43 21.65
CA ALA A 107 6.05 3.15 21.02
C ALA A 107 7.11 4.23 21.32
N GLU A 108 6.71 5.48 21.57
CA GLU A 108 7.62 6.56 21.99
C GLU A 108 8.11 6.41 23.43
N THR A 109 7.36 5.72 24.30
CA THR A 109 7.81 5.44 25.68
C THR A 109 8.92 4.40 25.76
N PHE A 110 9.17 3.65 24.68
CA PHE A 110 10.15 2.56 24.68
C PHE A 110 11.57 3.11 24.56
N SER A 111 12.40 2.79 25.55
CA SER A 111 13.82 3.11 25.49
C SER A 111 14.52 2.34 24.36
N THR A 112 15.14 3.08 23.43
CA THR A 112 15.89 2.54 22.29
C THR A 112 17.15 1.76 22.70
N SER A 113 17.67 2.01 23.91
CA SER A 113 18.79 1.24 24.48
C SER A 113 18.38 -0.07 25.13
N SER A 114 17.06 -0.33 25.26
CA SER A 114 16.57 -1.58 25.83
C SER A 114 16.83 -2.76 24.89
N PRO A 115 17.34 -3.91 25.38
CA PRO A 115 17.49 -5.11 24.56
C PRO A 115 16.15 -5.67 24.05
N TYR A 116 15.03 -5.22 24.62
CA TYR A 116 13.68 -5.63 24.25
C TYR A 116 12.97 -4.62 23.33
N TYR A 117 13.63 -3.55 22.88
CA TYR A 117 13.02 -2.46 22.10
C TYR A 117 12.26 -2.99 20.87
N TYR A 118 12.93 -3.71 19.98
CA TYR A 118 12.32 -4.24 18.75
C TYR A 118 11.24 -5.29 19.03
N GLN A 119 11.41 -6.10 20.07
CA GLN A 119 10.38 -7.07 20.48
C GLN A 119 9.10 -6.38 20.96
N LYS A 120 9.23 -5.27 21.69
CA LYS A 120 8.08 -4.46 22.13
C LYS A 120 7.38 -3.81 20.94
N LEU A 121 8.12 -3.23 19.99
CA LEU A 121 7.53 -2.69 18.75
C LEU A 121 6.81 -3.79 17.97
N SER A 122 7.42 -4.97 17.82
CA SER A 122 6.81 -6.10 17.12
C SER A 122 5.46 -6.52 17.73
N LYS A 123 5.28 -6.40 19.05
CA LYS A 123 3.97 -6.65 19.69
C LYS A 123 2.92 -5.62 19.28
N LEU A 124 3.30 -4.35 19.12
CA LEU A 124 2.38 -3.32 18.62
C LEU A 124 2.02 -3.56 17.15
N VAL A 125 2.98 -4.01 16.32
CA VAL A 125 2.71 -4.38 14.91
C VAL A 125 1.67 -5.50 14.82
N HIS A 126 1.66 -6.45 15.75
CA HIS A 126 0.63 -7.48 15.79
C HIS A 126 -0.79 -6.91 15.99
N THR A 127 -0.95 -5.90 16.84
CA THR A 127 -2.24 -5.22 17.02
C THR A 127 -2.65 -4.48 15.73
N ILE A 128 -1.71 -3.82 15.07
CA ILE A 128 -1.94 -3.18 13.76
C ILE A 128 -2.40 -4.23 12.73
N ASP A 129 -1.73 -5.37 12.65
CA ASP A 129 -2.06 -6.46 11.72
C ASP A 129 -3.53 -6.92 11.89
N GLU A 130 -4.04 -7.00 13.12
CA GLU A 130 -5.41 -7.44 13.42
C GLU A 130 -6.46 -6.43 12.94
N GLU A 131 -6.24 -5.16 13.24
CA GLU A 131 -7.13 -4.05 12.88
C GLU A 131 -7.18 -3.84 11.37
N VAL A 132 -6.02 -3.86 10.71
CA VAL A 132 -5.92 -3.80 9.25
C VAL A 132 -6.60 -5.02 8.63
N THR A 133 -6.36 -6.23 9.14
CA THR A 133 -7.05 -7.45 8.66
C THR A 133 -8.56 -7.29 8.71
N PHE A 134 -9.09 -6.84 9.86
CA PHE A 134 -10.52 -6.74 10.10
C PHE A 134 -11.18 -5.74 9.14
N LEU A 135 -10.60 -4.55 9.00
CA LEU A 135 -11.13 -3.53 8.11
C LEU A 135 -11.10 -3.97 6.64
N ILE A 136 -9.97 -4.53 6.17
CA ILE A 136 -9.84 -5.00 4.80
C ILE A 136 -10.80 -6.15 4.52
N TYR A 137 -10.99 -7.07 5.48
CA TYR A 137 -11.99 -8.12 5.39
C TYR A 137 -13.40 -7.55 5.18
N GLN A 138 -13.81 -6.53 5.96
CA GLN A 138 -15.12 -5.91 5.82
C GLN A 138 -15.32 -5.26 4.45
N ILE A 139 -14.32 -4.52 3.96
CA ILE A 139 -14.39 -3.85 2.65
C ILE A 139 -14.48 -4.87 1.51
N VAL A 140 -13.64 -5.91 1.55
CA VAL A 140 -13.60 -6.93 0.48
C VAL A 140 -14.86 -7.80 0.50
N SER A 141 -15.41 -8.10 1.68
CA SER A 141 -16.67 -8.85 1.84
C SER A 141 -17.89 -8.06 1.36
N ALA A 142 -17.84 -6.73 1.42
CA ALA A 142 -18.84 -5.85 0.80
C ALA A 142 -18.73 -5.77 -0.74
N GLY A 143 -17.81 -6.54 -1.35
CA GLY A 143 -17.61 -6.56 -2.81
C GLY A 143 -16.81 -5.38 -3.35
N LYS A 144 -16.18 -4.58 -2.48
CA LYS A 144 -15.40 -3.39 -2.86
C LYS A 144 -13.92 -3.72 -3.04
N ILE A 145 -13.19 -2.80 -3.68
CA ILE A 145 -11.73 -2.88 -3.86
C ILE A 145 -11.08 -1.82 -2.96
N PRO A 146 -10.36 -2.24 -1.89
CA PRO A 146 -9.60 -1.31 -1.07
C PRO A 146 -8.47 -0.64 -1.86
N ILE A 147 -8.27 0.66 -1.61
CA ILE A 147 -7.07 1.41 -1.96
C ILE A 147 -6.50 1.91 -0.62
N ILE A 148 -5.31 1.44 -0.28
CA ILE A 148 -4.68 1.68 1.02
C ILE A 148 -3.50 2.63 0.85
N ILE A 149 -3.42 3.66 1.69
CA ILE A 149 -2.28 4.56 1.76
C ILE A 149 -1.60 4.43 3.11
N GLY A 150 -0.30 4.24 3.05
CA GLY A 150 0.58 4.44 4.17
C GLY A 150 0.69 3.21 5.07
N GLY A 151 1.34 3.53 6.18
CA GLY A 151 2.03 2.60 7.04
C GLY A 151 3.37 2.21 6.45
N GLY A 152 4.11 1.44 7.23
CA GLY A 152 5.16 0.62 6.67
C GLY A 152 4.59 -0.54 5.85
N HIS A 153 5.47 -1.22 5.13
CA HIS A 153 5.13 -2.42 4.37
C HIS A 153 4.69 -3.60 5.26
N ASN A 154 4.74 -3.46 6.59
CA ASN A 154 4.14 -4.42 7.53
C ASN A 154 2.65 -4.59 7.28
N ASN A 155 1.95 -3.53 6.85
CA ASN A 155 0.51 -3.56 6.59
C ASN A 155 0.13 -4.55 5.48
N ALA A 156 1.04 -4.94 4.59
CA ALA A 156 0.78 -5.94 3.55
C ALA A 156 0.25 -7.25 4.14
N TYR A 157 0.72 -7.66 5.33
CA TYR A 157 0.18 -8.87 5.97
C TYR A 157 -1.32 -8.74 6.28
N GLY A 158 -1.75 -7.62 6.86
CA GLY A 158 -3.16 -7.34 7.15
C GLY A 158 -3.99 -7.23 5.86
N ASN A 159 -3.46 -6.54 4.84
CA ASN A 159 -4.09 -6.39 3.53
C ASN A 159 -4.32 -7.74 2.85
N ILE A 160 -3.29 -8.60 2.81
CA ILE A 160 -3.35 -9.93 2.21
C ILE A 160 -4.33 -10.83 2.99
N LYS A 161 -4.20 -10.87 4.32
CA LYS A 161 -5.05 -11.71 5.17
C LYS A 161 -6.51 -11.28 5.07
N GLY A 162 -6.81 -10.00 5.23
CA GLY A 162 -8.17 -9.47 5.15
C GLY A 162 -8.80 -9.75 3.78
N THR A 163 -8.04 -9.54 2.70
CA THR A 163 -8.52 -9.83 1.34
C THR A 163 -8.74 -11.32 1.12
N SER A 164 -7.84 -12.17 1.60
CA SER A 164 -7.97 -13.62 1.50
C SER A 164 -9.21 -14.13 2.22
N LEU A 165 -9.47 -13.63 3.44
CA LEU A 165 -10.68 -13.95 4.20
C LEU A 165 -11.95 -13.48 3.47
N GLY A 166 -11.96 -12.23 2.97
CA GLY A 166 -13.13 -11.67 2.27
C GLY A 166 -13.40 -12.32 0.90
N LYS A 167 -12.39 -12.93 0.27
CA LYS A 167 -12.54 -13.75 -0.94
C LYS A 167 -12.72 -15.24 -0.64
N SER A 168 -12.63 -15.64 0.62
CA SER A 168 -12.64 -17.03 1.10
C SER A 168 -11.65 -17.94 0.37
N LYS A 169 -10.47 -17.40 0.02
CA LYS A 169 -9.37 -18.13 -0.63
C LYS A 169 -8.05 -17.38 -0.49
N ALA A 170 -6.93 -18.10 -0.56
CA ALA A 170 -5.63 -17.46 -0.72
C ALA A 170 -5.59 -16.59 -1.99
N ILE A 171 -4.87 -15.48 -1.91
CA ILE A 171 -4.68 -14.55 -3.03
C ILE A 171 -3.24 -14.60 -3.52
N ASN A 172 -3.01 -14.03 -4.71
CA ASN A 172 -1.66 -13.76 -5.17
C ASN A 172 -1.27 -12.31 -4.88
N VAL A 173 0.00 -11.97 -5.03
CA VAL A 173 0.47 -10.58 -4.93
C VAL A 173 1.53 -10.32 -5.99
N VAL A 174 1.48 -9.14 -6.60
CA VAL A 174 2.60 -8.53 -7.32
C VAL A 174 3.04 -7.30 -6.56
N ASN A 175 4.34 -7.19 -6.29
CA ASN A 175 4.93 -6.13 -5.48
C ASN A 175 6.02 -5.40 -6.25
N LEU A 176 5.83 -4.11 -6.51
CA LEU A 176 6.86 -3.23 -7.07
C LEU A 176 7.71 -2.69 -5.92
N ASP A 177 8.91 -3.23 -5.77
CA ASP A 177 9.71 -3.05 -4.54
C ASP A 177 11.19 -3.33 -4.79
N ALA A 178 12.07 -2.56 -4.15
CA ALA A 178 13.51 -2.78 -4.17
C ALA A 178 13.90 -3.97 -3.28
N HIS A 179 13.08 -4.29 -2.30
CA HIS A 179 13.24 -5.35 -1.32
C HIS A 179 12.30 -6.52 -1.62
N SER A 180 12.61 -7.68 -1.04
CA SER A 180 11.74 -8.86 -1.16
C SER A 180 10.58 -8.84 -0.16
N ASP A 181 10.79 -8.16 0.97
CA ASP A 181 9.98 -8.23 2.18
C ASP A 181 9.56 -9.64 2.62
N PHE A 182 10.47 -10.57 2.34
CA PHE A 182 10.39 -11.99 2.65
C PHE A 182 11.43 -12.40 3.71
N ARG A 183 11.66 -11.53 4.72
CA ARG A 183 12.58 -11.82 5.85
C ARG A 183 12.02 -12.89 6.80
N ASN A 184 12.82 -13.32 7.77
CA ASN A 184 12.46 -14.42 8.67
C ASN A 184 11.28 -14.02 9.60
N LEU A 185 10.64 -15.04 10.16
CA LEU A 185 9.55 -14.88 11.13
C LEU A 185 10.11 -14.64 12.54
N GLU A 186 10.78 -13.51 12.74
CA GLU A 186 11.54 -13.18 13.96
C GLU A 186 10.83 -12.15 14.87
N GLY A 187 9.52 -11.98 14.66
CA GLY A 187 8.74 -10.86 15.16
C GLY A 187 8.24 -10.02 13.98
N ARG A 188 6.99 -9.54 14.05
CA ARG A 188 6.40 -8.71 13.00
C ARG A 188 7.10 -7.35 12.88
N HIS A 189 7.44 -7.00 11.65
CA HIS A 189 8.02 -5.72 11.24
C HIS A 189 7.73 -5.49 9.74
N SER A 190 8.22 -4.39 9.14
CA SER A 190 7.90 -4.06 7.73
C SER A 190 8.38 -5.13 6.75
N GLY A 191 9.65 -5.52 6.83
CA GLY A 191 10.24 -6.46 5.87
C GLY A 191 9.86 -7.95 5.96
N ASN A 192 8.80 -8.35 6.67
CA ASN A 192 8.36 -9.75 6.74
C ASN A 192 6.86 -9.99 6.59
N GLY A 193 6.09 -9.00 6.11
CA GLY A 193 4.65 -9.14 5.88
C GLY A 193 4.28 -10.34 4.99
N PHE A 194 4.98 -10.46 3.85
CA PHE A 194 4.77 -11.52 2.88
C PHE A 194 5.16 -12.90 3.42
N SER A 195 6.23 -13.01 4.22
CA SER A 195 6.62 -14.27 4.87
C SER A 195 5.54 -14.81 5.78
N TYR A 196 4.92 -13.94 6.60
CA TYR A 196 3.83 -14.35 7.50
C TYR A 196 2.58 -14.75 6.71
N ALA A 197 2.22 -13.99 5.67
CA ALA A 197 1.07 -14.31 4.82
C ALA A 197 1.26 -15.64 4.07
N PHE A 198 2.46 -15.89 3.57
CA PHE A 198 2.84 -17.14 2.90
C PHE A 198 2.81 -18.33 3.85
N LYS A 199 3.43 -18.21 5.03
CA LYS A 199 3.47 -19.27 6.05
C LYS A 199 2.08 -19.65 6.54
N ARG A 200 1.17 -18.68 6.65
CA ARG A 200 -0.22 -18.88 7.08
C ARG A 200 -1.19 -19.19 5.94
N SER A 201 -0.69 -19.39 4.72
CA SER A 201 -1.47 -19.77 3.54
C SER A 201 -2.55 -18.76 3.11
N PHE A 202 -2.38 -17.48 3.45
CA PHE A 202 -3.19 -16.38 2.89
C PHE A 202 -2.64 -15.89 1.54
N LEU A 203 -1.32 -16.04 1.33
CA LEU A 203 -0.61 -15.74 0.07
C LEU A 203 -0.27 -17.03 -0.66
N ASP A 204 -0.80 -17.22 -1.86
CA ASP A 204 -0.54 -18.38 -2.72
C ASP A 204 0.70 -18.17 -3.58
N LYS A 205 0.66 -17.20 -4.52
CA LYS A 205 1.83 -16.78 -5.32
C LYS A 205 2.25 -15.35 -5.05
N TYR A 206 3.55 -15.13 -5.04
CA TYR A 206 4.18 -13.84 -4.83
C TYR A 206 5.15 -13.51 -5.96
N PHE A 207 4.97 -12.37 -6.62
CA PHE A 207 5.89 -11.87 -7.63
C PHE A 207 6.53 -10.57 -7.16
N ILE A 208 7.85 -10.57 -6.98
CA ILE A 208 8.63 -9.37 -6.65
C ILE A 208 9.10 -8.73 -7.96
N PHE A 209 8.61 -7.54 -8.23
CA PHE A 209 8.94 -6.77 -9.42
C PHE A 209 9.98 -5.72 -9.07
N GLY A 210 11.17 -5.86 -9.63
CA GLY A 210 12.23 -4.88 -9.52
C GLY A 210 13.17 -5.10 -8.34
N LEU A 211 13.29 -6.32 -7.82
CA LEU A 211 14.17 -6.62 -6.69
C LEU A 211 15.60 -6.11 -6.93
N HIS A 212 16.14 -5.34 -5.99
CA HIS A 212 17.53 -4.89 -6.03
C HIS A 212 18.45 -5.97 -5.49
N LYS A 213 19.49 -6.32 -6.26
CA LYS A 213 20.45 -7.35 -5.85
C LYS A 213 21.26 -6.92 -4.62
N ASN A 214 21.56 -5.62 -4.51
CA ASN A 214 22.36 -5.06 -3.42
C ASN A 214 21.69 -5.14 -2.05
N TYR A 215 20.35 -5.18 -1.99
CA TYR A 215 19.60 -5.24 -0.74
C TYR A 215 19.15 -6.67 -0.39
N THR A 216 19.41 -7.63 -1.27
CA THR A 216 18.92 -9.01 -1.11
C THR A 216 20.03 -9.93 -0.61
N SER A 217 19.85 -10.48 0.58
CA SER A 217 20.81 -11.44 1.14
C SER A 217 20.80 -12.79 0.42
N LYS A 218 21.93 -13.50 0.45
CA LYS A 218 22.04 -14.90 -0.05
C LYS A 218 21.00 -15.83 0.59
N LYS A 219 20.63 -15.59 1.85
CA LYS A 219 19.60 -16.39 2.55
C LYS A 219 18.23 -16.19 1.90
N ILE A 220 17.87 -14.94 1.55
CA ILE A 220 16.59 -14.62 0.90
C ILE A 220 16.52 -15.27 -0.49
N PHE A 221 17.58 -15.15 -1.30
CA PHE A 221 17.63 -15.83 -2.61
C PHE A 221 17.39 -17.34 -2.47
N LYS A 222 18.11 -18.00 -1.56
CA LYS A 222 17.90 -19.43 -1.28
C LYS A 222 16.46 -19.74 -0.86
N THR A 223 15.84 -18.90 -0.04
CA THR A 223 14.44 -19.08 0.36
C THR A 223 13.52 -19.00 -0.85
N ILE A 224 13.71 -18.02 -1.74
CA ILE A 224 12.91 -17.86 -2.96
C ILE A 224 13.11 -19.07 -3.90
N ASP A 225 14.37 -19.49 -4.10
CA ASP A 225 14.74 -20.62 -4.96
C ASP A 225 14.14 -21.96 -4.50
N ASN A 226 13.79 -22.08 -3.22
CA ASN A 226 13.10 -23.27 -2.69
C ASN A 226 11.61 -23.32 -3.07
N TYR A 227 11.03 -22.25 -3.58
CA TYR A 227 9.60 -22.15 -3.94
C TYR A 227 9.37 -21.56 -5.34
N PRO A 228 9.99 -22.07 -6.42
CA PRO A 228 9.94 -21.44 -7.76
C PRO A 228 8.53 -21.42 -8.39
N GLU A 229 7.64 -22.30 -7.94
CA GLU A 229 6.24 -22.34 -8.37
C GLU A 229 5.35 -21.33 -7.65
N ARG A 230 5.82 -20.77 -6.52
CA ARG A 230 5.04 -19.87 -5.67
C ARG A 230 5.67 -18.49 -5.50
N ILE A 231 6.98 -18.36 -5.62
CA ILE A 231 7.68 -17.09 -5.48
C ILE A 231 8.57 -16.90 -6.71
N ARG A 232 8.39 -15.77 -7.39
CA ARG A 232 9.22 -15.38 -8.52
C ARG A 232 9.59 -13.92 -8.40
N TYR A 233 10.65 -13.53 -9.09
CA TYR A 233 11.07 -12.15 -9.16
C TYR A 233 11.71 -11.84 -10.50
N ASN A 234 11.74 -10.55 -10.81
CA ASN A 234 12.72 -9.98 -11.73
C ASN A 234 13.57 -8.96 -10.95
N THR A 235 14.66 -8.48 -11.56
CA THR A 235 15.58 -7.57 -10.88
C THR A 235 15.58 -6.20 -11.54
N PHE A 236 15.69 -5.15 -10.73
CA PHE A 236 15.86 -3.79 -11.24
C PHE A 236 17.03 -3.72 -12.23
N GLU A 237 18.17 -4.30 -11.89
CA GLU A 237 19.35 -4.24 -12.75
C GLU A 237 19.16 -5.02 -14.06
N GLY A 238 18.38 -6.10 -14.06
CA GLY A 238 18.02 -6.81 -15.29
C GLY A 238 17.17 -5.95 -16.23
N ILE A 239 16.24 -5.16 -15.68
CA ILE A 239 15.32 -4.32 -16.45
C ILE A 239 15.98 -3.01 -16.90
N LYS A 240 16.65 -2.32 -15.98
CA LYS A 240 17.05 -0.91 -16.12
C LYS A 240 18.53 -0.69 -16.41
N ILE A 241 19.40 -1.64 -16.05
CA ILE A 241 20.85 -1.48 -16.22
C ILE A 241 21.35 -2.35 -17.38
N ARG A 242 20.99 -3.63 -17.39
CA ARG A 242 21.43 -4.60 -18.41
C ARG A 242 20.43 -4.76 -19.55
N HIS A 243 19.21 -4.25 -19.40
CA HIS A 243 18.14 -4.31 -20.39
C HIS A 243 17.90 -5.73 -20.96
N GLU A 244 18.00 -6.74 -20.10
CA GLU A 244 17.83 -8.16 -20.48
C GLU A 244 16.45 -8.40 -21.09
N GLN A 245 15.41 -7.83 -20.46
CA GLN A 245 14.03 -7.84 -20.93
C GLN A 245 13.36 -6.51 -20.57
N GLY A 246 12.54 -5.99 -21.49
CA GLY A 246 11.87 -4.71 -21.31
C GLY A 246 10.81 -4.72 -20.19
N PHE A 247 10.53 -3.53 -19.63
CA PHE A 247 9.55 -3.34 -18.55
C PHE A 247 8.18 -3.94 -18.89
N THR A 248 7.65 -3.67 -20.10
CA THR A 248 6.36 -4.22 -20.56
C THR A 248 6.35 -5.74 -20.67
N PHE A 249 7.46 -6.35 -21.10
CA PHE A 249 7.57 -7.81 -21.14
C PHE A 249 7.50 -8.39 -19.72
N GLN A 250 8.18 -7.74 -18.78
CA GLN A 250 8.18 -8.14 -17.38
C GLN A 250 6.81 -7.99 -16.73
N LEU A 251 6.06 -6.92 -17.04
CA LEU A 251 4.68 -6.75 -16.57
C LEU A 251 3.80 -7.94 -16.98
N ASN A 252 3.89 -8.34 -18.25
CA ASN A 252 3.15 -9.49 -18.78
C ASN A 252 3.60 -10.82 -18.14
N THR A 253 4.89 -10.97 -17.85
CA THR A 253 5.44 -12.16 -17.19
C THR A 253 4.92 -12.29 -15.76
N ALA A 254 4.94 -11.19 -15.00
CA ALA A 254 4.37 -11.13 -13.66
C ALA A 254 2.87 -11.44 -13.69
N LEU A 255 2.11 -10.82 -14.60
CA LEU A 255 0.67 -11.06 -14.75
C LEU A 255 0.37 -12.54 -15.04
N LYS A 256 1.06 -13.15 -16.02
CA LYS A 256 0.88 -14.58 -16.33
C LYS A 256 1.08 -15.48 -15.11
N PHE A 257 2.01 -15.12 -14.23
CA PHE A 257 2.28 -15.90 -13.02
C PHE A 257 1.16 -15.79 -11.97
N ILE A 258 0.61 -14.59 -11.76
CA ILE A 258 -0.32 -14.28 -10.67
C ILE A 258 -1.81 -14.21 -11.08
N ASN A 259 -2.17 -14.19 -12.36
CA ASN A 259 -3.55 -13.91 -12.77
C ASN A 259 -4.56 -15.07 -12.62
N ASN A 260 -4.14 -16.22 -12.07
CA ASN A 260 -5.05 -17.37 -11.88
C ASN A 260 -5.95 -17.25 -10.63
N ARG A 261 -5.77 -16.23 -9.81
CA ARG A 261 -6.54 -15.93 -8.58
C ARG A 261 -6.70 -14.41 -8.42
N PRO A 262 -7.59 -13.93 -7.52
CA PRO A 262 -7.53 -12.53 -7.10
C PRO A 262 -6.14 -12.20 -6.58
N PHE A 263 -5.67 -10.97 -6.84
CA PHE A 263 -4.34 -10.56 -6.44
C PHE A 263 -4.26 -9.15 -5.88
N GLY A 264 -3.35 -8.96 -4.92
CA GLY A 264 -2.95 -7.65 -4.42
C GLY A 264 -1.95 -6.96 -5.34
N VAL A 265 -2.04 -5.64 -5.43
CA VAL A 265 -1.05 -4.78 -6.07
C VAL A 265 -0.39 -3.96 -4.98
N GLU A 266 0.89 -4.21 -4.76
CA GLU A 266 1.72 -3.51 -3.78
C GLU A 266 2.69 -2.59 -4.55
N ILE A 267 2.82 -1.35 -4.09
CA ILE A 267 3.84 -0.40 -4.57
C ILE A 267 4.54 0.17 -3.35
N ASP A 268 5.76 -0.28 -3.13
CA ASP A 268 6.67 0.33 -2.17
C ASP A 268 7.24 1.60 -2.77
N CYS A 269 7.09 2.73 -2.06
CA CYS A 269 7.60 4.00 -2.56
C CYS A 269 9.13 4.07 -2.53
N ASP A 270 9.82 3.17 -1.81
CA ASP A 270 11.28 3.12 -1.75
C ASP A 270 11.94 2.70 -3.08
N VAL A 271 11.19 2.03 -3.97
CA VAL A 271 11.67 1.59 -5.28
C VAL A 271 11.63 2.72 -6.32
N ILE A 272 10.94 3.82 -6.01
CA ILE A 272 10.79 4.97 -6.90
C ILE A 272 11.91 5.97 -6.59
N GLU A 273 12.65 6.35 -7.63
CA GLU A 273 13.82 7.21 -7.48
C GLU A 273 13.49 8.53 -6.75
N ASN A 274 14.27 8.84 -5.72
CA ASN A 274 14.21 10.08 -4.95
C ASN A 274 12.84 10.36 -4.28
N ILE A 275 12.04 9.33 -4.02
CA ILE A 275 10.81 9.49 -3.23
C ILE A 275 11.12 9.31 -1.73
N PRO A 276 10.77 10.30 -0.89
CA PRO A 276 10.94 10.22 0.55
C PRO A 276 10.34 8.93 1.12
N SER A 277 11.20 8.14 1.75
CA SER A 277 10.88 6.85 2.35
C SER A 277 11.98 6.48 3.35
N SER A 278 11.76 5.44 4.15
CA SER A 278 12.77 4.93 5.10
C SER A 278 14.08 4.50 4.41
N ALA A 279 13.98 3.97 3.18
CA ALA A 279 15.09 3.45 2.39
C ALA A 279 15.24 4.17 1.03
N MET A 280 15.04 5.50 1.02
CA MET A 280 15.09 6.32 -0.20
C MET A 280 16.36 6.04 -1.03
N THR A 281 16.17 5.81 -2.32
CA THR A 281 17.23 5.49 -3.28
C THR A 281 17.34 6.52 -4.40
N PRO A 282 18.56 6.89 -4.85
CA PRO A 282 18.76 7.67 -6.08
C PRO A 282 18.69 6.79 -7.34
N SER A 283 18.69 5.46 -7.20
CA SER A 283 18.61 4.50 -8.29
C SER A 283 17.37 3.65 -8.09
N GLY A 284 16.34 3.91 -8.87
CA GLY A 284 15.04 3.24 -8.77
C GLY A 284 14.27 3.39 -10.08
N PHE A 285 13.01 2.93 -10.10
CA PHE A 285 12.13 3.22 -11.22
C PHE A 285 11.71 4.68 -11.22
N THR A 286 11.40 5.18 -12.40
CA THR A 286 10.80 6.51 -12.54
C THR A 286 9.37 6.51 -12.01
N ALA A 287 8.87 7.68 -11.60
CA ALA A 287 7.46 7.84 -11.23
C ALA A 287 6.49 7.38 -12.33
N ASN A 288 6.85 7.57 -13.61
CA ASN A 288 6.01 7.13 -14.73
C ASN A 288 5.98 5.60 -14.89
N GLU A 289 7.07 4.89 -14.57
CA GLU A 289 7.08 3.42 -14.57
C GLU A 289 6.21 2.85 -13.45
N ALA A 290 6.23 3.46 -12.26
CA ALA A 290 5.30 3.10 -11.18
C ALA A 290 3.84 3.35 -11.58
N ARG A 291 3.55 4.46 -12.27
CA ARG A 291 2.22 4.73 -12.84
C ARG A 291 1.81 3.71 -13.90
N MET A 292 2.73 3.32 -14.79
CA MET A 292 2.49 2.26 -15.77
C MET A 292 2.16 0.93 -15.07
N PHE A 293 2.89 0.59 -14.01
CA PHE A 293 2.63 -0.60 -13.19
C PHE A 293 1.24 -0.55 -12.55
N ALA A 294 0.89 0.56 -11.87
CA ALA A 294 -0.42 0.76 -11.24
C ALA A 294 -1.56 0.65 -12.25
N SER A 295 -1.43 1.30 -13.41
CA SER A 295 -2.43 1.24 -14.49
C SER A 295 -2.55 -0.16 -15.10
N PHE A 296 -1.42 -0.82 -15.39
CA PHE A 296 -1.41 -2.15 -16.01
C PHE A 296 -2.08 -3.19 -15.13
N PHE A 297 -1.79 -3.21 -13.82
CA PHE A 297 -2.41 -4.17 -12.91
C PHE A 297 -3.82 -3.77 -12.47
N GLY A 298 -4.11 -2.47 -12.30
CA GLY A 298 -5.44 -1.98 -11.91
C GLY A 298 -6.55 -2.21 -12.93
N THR A 299 -6.19 -2.30 -14.22
CA THR A 299 -7.14 -2.64 -15.31
C THR A 299 -7.55 -4.12 -15.33
N GLN A 300 -6.82 -4.99 -14.61
CA GLN A 300 -7.07 -6.43 -14.61
C GLN A 300 -8.31 -6.79 -13.79
N LYS A 301 -9.06 -7.79 -14.25
CA LYS A 301 -10.29 -8.26 -13.58
C LYS A 301 -10.04 -8.80 -12.17
N ASN A 302 -8.87 -9.39 -11.93
CA ASN A 302 -8.52 -10.06 -10.69
C ASN A 302 -7.79 -9.16 -9.66
N ALA A 303 -7.52 -7.88 -9.99
CA ALA A 303 -6.95 -6.95 -9.02
C ALA A 303 -7.94 -6.74 -7.85
N ALA A 304 -7.49 -7.05 -6.63
CA ALA A 304 -8.32 -7.14 -5.44
C ALA A 304 -8.13 -5.98 -4.46
N TYR A 305 -6.95 -5.36 -4.44
CA TYR A 305 -6.65 -4.12 -3.74
C TYR A 305 -5.40 -3.44 -4.35
N LEU A 306 -5.19 -2.17 -3.98
CA LEU A 306 -3.93 -1.44 -4.17
C LEU A 306 -3.43 -0.99 -2.79
N HIS A 307 -2.15 -1.17 -2.49
CA HIS A 307 -1.50 -0.58 -1.32
C HIS A 307 -0.26 0.21 -1.75
N LEU A 308 -0.18 1.45 -1.27
CA LEU A 308 0.94 2.36 -1.45
C LEU A 308 1.60 2.55 -0.08
N CYS A 309 2.77 1.95 0.14
CA CYS A 309 3.47 1.93 1.43
C CYS A 309 4.76 2.77 1.44
N GLU A 310 5.32 2.95 2.64
CA GLU A 310 6.67 3.49 2.93
C GLU A 310 6.93 4.96 2.53
N ALA A 311 6.01 5.62 1.81
CA ALA A 311 6.09 7.06 1.57
C ALA A 311 6.16 7.81 2.91
N ALA A 312 7.20 8.62 3.10
CA ALA A 312 7.50 9.31 4.36
C ALA A 312 7.82 10.80 4.14
N PRO A 313 6.91 11.59 3.55
CA PRO A 313 7.18 13.00 3.31
C PRO A 313 7.31 13.77 4.63
N ASN A 314 8.33 14.61 4.74
CA ASN A 314 8.53 15.48 5.90
C ASN A 314 7.37 16.49 6.04
N PRO A 315 6.61 16.49 7.16
CA PRO A 315 5.47 17.37 7.36
C PRO A 315 5.84 18.86 7.35
N ASP A 316 7.08 19.21 7.71
CA ASP A 316 7.58 20.59 7.71
C ASP A 316 8.04 21.05 6.33
N ASN A 317 8.17 20.13 5.36
CA ASN A 317 8.56 20.42 3.99
C ASN A 317 7.34 20.43 3.07
N VAL A 318 6.78 21.61 2.85
CA VAL A 318 5.57 21.81 2.02
C VAL A 318 5.74 21.24 0.61
N GLN A 319 6.92 21.39 0.01
CA GLN A 319 7.18 20.91 -1.35
C GLN A 319 7.19 19.38 -1.40
N GLU A 320 7.77 18.73 -0.40
CA GLU A 320 7.84 17.28 -0.30
C GLU A 320 6.46 16.67 -0.10
N MET A 321 5.67 17.22 0.84
CA MET A 321 4.27 16.88 1.05
C MET A 321 3.46 17.00 -0.25
N TYR A 322 3.69 18.07 -1.02
CA TYR A 322 2.99 18.29 -2.29
C TYR A 322 3.40 17.31 -3.39
N VAL A 323 4.70 17.05 -3.58
CA VAL A 323 5.19 16.16 -4.64
C VAL A 323 4.82 14.71 -4.36
N VAL A 324 5.02 14.23 -3.12
CA VAL A 324 4.61 12.88 -2.71
C VAL A 324 3.10 12.73 -2.79
N GLY A 325 2.35 13.71 -2.30
CA GLY A 325 0.89 13.71 -2.42
C GLY A 325 0.40 13.62 -3.87
N LYS A 326 1.04 14.34 -4.80
CA LYS A 326 0.72 14.24 -6.24
C LYS A 326 1.07 12.87 -6.81
N LEU A 327 2.23 12.31 -6.47
CA LEU A 327 2.60 10.97 -6.92
C LEU A 327 1.55 9.93 -6.48
N LEU A 328 1.21 9.89 -5.20
CA LEU A 328 0.23 8.96 -4.65
C LEU A 328 -1.14 9.14 -5.31
N SER A 329 -1.56 10.39 -5.56
CA SER A 329 -2.79 10.70 -6.31
C SER A 329 -2.77 10.16 -7.75
N TYR A 330 -1.64 10.26 -8.46
CA TYR A 330 -1.51 9.64 -9.78
C TYR A 330 -1.65 8.12 -9.71
N LEU A 331 -0.94 7.45 -8.78
CA LEU A 331 -1.00 5.99 -8.64
C LEU A 331 -2.43 5.51 -8.33
N ILE A 332 -3.14 6.19 -7.44
CA ILE A 332 -4.55 5.91 -7.10
C ILE A 332 -5.43 6.03 -8.35
N THR A 333 -5.35 7.17 -9.04
CA THR A 333 -6.22 7.43 -10.19
C THR A 333 -5.90 6.51 -11.38
N ASP A 334 -4.63 6.20 -11.61
CA ASP A 334 -4.19 5.28 -12.67
C ASP A 334 -4.63 3.84 -12.41
N PHE A 335 -4.65 3.38 -11.16
CA PHE A 335 -5.22 2.08 -10.78
C PHE A 335 -6.74 2.00 -10.95
N MET A 336 -7.45 3.11 -10.72
CA MET A 336 -8.91 3.15 -10.86
C MET A 336 -9.38 3.26 -12.31
N ARG A 337 -8.57 3.88 -13.18
CA ARG A 337 -8.87 4.08 -14.59
C ARG A 337 -8.92 2.75 -15.33
N LYS A 338 -9.84 2.68 -16.30
CA LYS A 338 -10.04 1.54 -17.19
C LYS A 338 -9.94 2.01 -18.62
#